data_AF-A0A923LG48-F1
#
_entry.id   AF-A0A923LG48-F1
#
_cell.length_a   1.000
_cell.length_b   1.000
_cell.length_c   1.000
_cell.angle_alpha   90.00
_cell.angle_beta   90.00
_cell.angle_gamma   90.00
#
_symmetry.space_group_name_H-M   'P 1'
#
loop_
_entity.id
_entity.type
_entity.pdbx_description
1 polymer ?
#
loop_
_entity_poly.entity_id
_entity_poly.type
_entity_poly.pdbx_seq_one_letter_code
_entity_poly.pdbx_strand_id
1 'polypeptide(L)'
;MKIQIDDNGIEYFNRVCPYCKEDVRINRSNNKAVMFDNKVYHFECFSRMKQIHKKCKNCNKIFSFQNEEEINMLRYQNGFYCAECFKKLCDDGIVKKSKKWMNAHDNIEIYRKNARDNICEALKKKRNSASLISTMRDSLTSYAATIFAEYDVNNLIRANYNLQDVSVFYMRYLQPLYKGESKKYVSVKIPPVHLLEMWRTKLPYLTKLYQKQVAKGKEFSEVGRVVYDLSILVNKYEDFLEWKEKQRALEYEKTIIENTPINVKNIKPSVSAEGNNDVSEVLDDIFS
;
A
#
# COMPACT_ATOMS: atom_id res chain seq x y z
N MET A 1 -3.71 0.13 -17.94
CA MET A 1 -3.43 -1.07 -17.10
C MET A 1 -4.69 -1.90 -17.03
N LYS A 2 -4.59 -3.23 -17.13
CA LYS A 2 -5.73 -4.14 -17.18
C LYS A 2 -5.88 -4.85 -15.84
N ILE A 3 -7.04 -4.69 -15.19
CA ILE A 3 -7.45 -5.56 -14.08
C ILE A 3 -7.85 -6.92 -14.67
N GLN A 4 -7.46 -7.98 -14.00
CA GLN A 4 -7.75 -9.38 -14.34
C GLN A 4 -8.59 -9.99 -13.21
N ILE A 5 -9.31 -11.06 -13.52
CA ILE A 5 -10.13 -11.82 -12.57
C ILE A 5 -9.61 -13.25 -12.62
N ASP A 6 -9.30 -13.85 -11.48
CA ASP A 6 -8.90 -15.26 -11.42
C ASP A 6 -10.11 -16.21 -11.35
N ASP A 7 -9.84 -17.51 -11.33
CA ASP A 7 -10.87 -18.55 -11.28
C ASP A 7 -11.76 -18.49 -10.03
N ASN A 8 -11.30 -17.80 -8.98
CA ASN A 8 -12.06 -17.59 -7.74
C ASN A 8 -12.83 -16.25 -7.74
N GLY A 9 -12.86 -15.54 -8.87
CA GLY A 9 -13.52 -14.23 -8.97
C GLY A 9 -12.73 -13.08 -8.33
N ILE A 10 -11.46 -13.28 -7.96
CA ILE A 10 -10.66 -12.26 -7.28
C ILE A 10 -10.04 -11.34 -8.32
N GLU A 11 -10.40 -10.06 -8.26
CA GLU A 11 -9.79 -9.01 -9.07
C GLU A 11 -8.35 -8.72 -8.66
N TYR A 12 -7.45 -8.62 -9.63
CA TYR A 12 -6.05 -8.31 -9.41
C TYR A 12 -5.40 -7.58 -10.58
N PHE A 13 -4.22 -7.02 -10.33
CA PHE A 13 -3.31 -6.58 -11.38
C PHE A 13 -1.87 -6.95 -11.02
N ASN A 14 -1.02 -6.97 -12.03
CA ASN A 14 0.39 -7.31 -11.85
C ASN A 14 1.30 -6.10 -11.92
N ARG A 15 2.39 -6.19 -11.15
CA ARG A 15 3.56 -5.33 -11.26
C ARG A 15 4.81 -6.19 -11.29
N VAL A 16 5.78 -5.82 -12.11
CA VAL A 16 7.05 -6.55 -12.17
C VAL A 16 7.89 -6.21 -10.94
N CYS A 17 8.33 -7.22 -10.19
CA CYS A 17 9.26 -7.02 -9.10
C CYS A 17 10.64 -6.62 -9.65
N PRO A 18 11.22 -5.48 -9.24
CA PRO A 18 12.54 -5.06 -9.73
C PRO A 18 13.68 -6.02 -9.38
N TYR A 19 13.54 -6.83 -8.33
CA TYR A 19 14.56 -7.74 -7.84
C TYR A 19 14.58 -9.06 -8.60
N CYS A 20 13.48 -9.84 -8.57
CA CYS A 20 13.41 -11.16 -9.20
C CYS A 20 12.89 -11.13 -10.64
N LYS A 21 12.35 -10.00 -11.11
CA LYS A 21 11.71 -9.82 -12.44
C LYS A 21 10.41 -10.59 -12.65
N GLU A 22 9.93 -11.29 -11.64
CA GLU A 22 8.64 -11.97 -11.65
C GLU A 22 7.48 -11.03 -11.30
N ASP A 23 6.27 -11.44 -11.67
CA ASP A 23 5.05 -10.70 -11.38
C ASP A 23 4.70 -10.71 -9.88
N VAL A 24 4.37 -9.53 -9.37
CA VAL A 24 3.74 -9.31 -8.07
C VAL A 24 2.25 -9.12 -8.31
N ARG A 25 1.48 -10.11 -7.90
CA ARG A 25 0.01 -10.05 -7.92
C ARG A 25 -0.50 -9.16 -6.79
N ILE A 26 -1.26 -8.13 -7.14
CA ILE A 26 -1.84 -7.15 -6.20
C ILE A 26 -3.37 -7.24 -6.32
N ASN A 27 -4.04 -7.40 -5.18
CA ASN A 27 -5.50 -7.46 -5.07
C ASN A 27 -6.00 -6.38 -4.09
N ARG A 28 -7.32 -6.34 -3.84
CA ARG A 28 -7.95 -5.30 -3.02
C ARG A 28 -7.62 -5.37 -1.52
N SER A 29 -7.34 -6.56 -0.98
CA SER A 29 -7.44 -6.80 0.48
C SER A 29 -6.24 -7.51 1.11
N ASN A 30 -5.43 -8.22 0.32
CA ASN A 30 -4.39 -9.13 0.79
C ASN A 30 -3.15 -9.02 -0.09
N ASN A 31 -2.41 -7.93 0.09
CA ASN A 31 -1.17 -7.68 -0.60
C ASN A 31 0.02 -8.12 0.27
N LYS A 32 0.62 -9.27 -0.06
CA LYS A 32 1.86 -9.78 0.58
C LYS A 32 3.14 -9.08 0.08
N ALA A 33 2.99 -7.92 -0.53
CA ALA A 33 4.05 -7.17 -1.17
C ALA A 33 4.29 -5.84 -0.43
N VAL A 34 5.32 -5.11 -0.85
CA VAL A 34 5.64 -3.78 -0.32
C VAL A 34 5.90 -2.82 -1.47
N MET A 35 5.54 -1.56 -1.26
CA MET A 35 5.92 -0.48 -2.16
C MET A 35 7.08 0.30 -1.57
N PHE A 36 8.15 0.46 -2.35
CA PHE A 36 9.32 1.25 -1.98
C PHE A 36 9.84 1.98 -3.22
N ASP A 37 10.08 3.28 -3.10
CA ASP A 37 10.58 4.12 -4.21
C ASP A 37 9.69 3.99 -5.48
N ASN A 38 8.38 4.11 -5.29
CA ASN A 38 7.35 3.96 -6.34
C ASN A 38 7.39 2.63 -7.12
N LYS A 39 8.07 1.61 -6.59
CA LYS A 39 8.17 0.27 -7.16
C LYS A 39 7.59 -0.76 -6.21
N VAL A 40 7.01 -1.81 -6.76
CA VAL A 40 6.43 -2.90 -5.98
C VAL A 40 7.40 -4.07 -5.95
N TYR A 41 7.63 -4.61 -4.75
CA TYR A 41 8.47 -5.78 -4.53
C TYR A 41 7.65 -6.87 -3.83
N HIS A 42 7.92 -8.14 -4.13
CA HIS A 42 7.58 -9.20 -3.18
C HIS A 42 8.28 -8.90 -1.86
N PHE A 43 7.60 -9.10 -0.73
CA PHE A 43 8.18 -8.81 0.58
C PHE A 43 9.47 -9.59 0.84
N GLU A 44 9.53 -10.85 0.40
CA GLU A 44 10.73 -11.68 0.48
C GLU A 44 11.88 -11.13 -0.36
N CYS A 45 11.61 -10.68 -1.58
CA CYS A 45 12.63 -10.11 -2.46
C CYS A 45 13.21 -8.83 -1.85
N PHE A 46 12.34 -7.96 -1.32
CA PHE A 46 12.77 -6.78 -0.60
C PHE A 46 13.62 -7.11 0.64
N SER A 47 13.24 -8.16 1.38
CA SER A 47 13.99 -8.65 2.54
C SER A 47 15.36 -9.22 2.12
N ARG A 48 15.43 -9.96 1.01
CA ARG A 48 16.70 -10.52 0.47
C ARG A 48 17.67 -9.42 0.04
N MET A 49 17.19 -8.30 -0.52
CA MET A 49 18.04 -7.14 -0.83
C MET A 49 18.78 -6.57 0.40
N LYS A 50 18.31 -6.87 1.61
CA LYS A 50 18.89 -6.40 2.87
C LYS A 50 19.84 -7.39 3.53
N GLN A 51 20.06 -8.56 2.93
CA GLN A 51 21.05 -9.52 3.43
C GLN A 51 22.44 -8.89 3.56
N ILE A 52 23.19 -9.40 4.55
CA ILE A 52 24.62 -9.13 4.68
C ILE A 52 25.36 -10.29 4.04
N HIS A 53 26.20 -9.99 3.06
CA HIS A 53 27.04 -10.98 2.40
C HIS A 53 28.47 -10.89 2.93
N LYS A 54 29.06 -12.03 3.28
CA LYS A 54 30.49 -12.14 3.63
C LYS A 54 31.12 -13.27 2.85
N LYS A 55 32.30 -13.00 2.30
CA LYS A 55 33.10 -13.97 1.55
C LYS A 55 34.11 -14.63 2.49
N CYS A 56 34.16 -15.96 2.50
CA CYS A 56 35.22 -16.69 3.20
C CYS A 56 36.56 -16.47 2.47
N LYS A 57 37.58 -16.01 3.20
CA LYS A 57 38.90 -15.71 2.64
C LYS A 57 39.67 -16.95 2.18
N ASN A 58 39.32 -18.13 2.68
CA ASN A 58 39.97 -19.39 2.32
C ASN A 58 39.30 -20.08 1.13
N CYS A 59 38.01 -20.42 1.24
CA CYS A 59 37.30 -21.16 0.20
C CYS A 59 36.55 -20.29 -0.82
N ASN A 60 36.58 -18.97 -0.67
CA ASN A 60 35.89 -17.99 -1.53
C ASN A 60 34.36 -18.09 -1.59
N LYS A 61 33.72 -19.02 -0.87
CA LYS A 61 32.26 -19.12 -0.77
C LYS A 61 31.65 -17.87 -0.12
N ILE A 62 30.51 -17.42 -0.63
CA ILE A 62 29.74 -16.29 -0.10
C ILE A 62 28.66 -16.82 0.83
N PHE A 63 28.60 -16.27 2.03
CA PHE A 63 27.57 -16.55 3.02
C PHE A 63 26.67 -15.33 3.15
N SER A 64 25.37 -15.56 3.20
CA SER A 64 24.33 -14.52 3.28
C SER A 64 23.59 -14.67 4.59
N PHE A 65 23.44 -13.57 5.33
CA PHE A 65 22.79 -13.57 6.65
C PHE A 65 21.56 -12.67 6.63
N GLN A 66 20.43 -13.18 7.14
CA GLN A 66 19.19 -12.42 7.34
C GLN A 66 18.94 -12.09 8.82
N ASN A 67 19.37 -12.96 9.72
CA ASN A 67 19.17 -12.81 11.16
C ASN A 67 20.46 -13.15 11.95
N GLU A 68 20.43 -12.90 13.25
CA GLU A 68 21.60 -13.07 14.14
C GLU A 68 21.88 -14.54 14.49
N GLU A 69 20.88 -15.41 14.32
CA GLU A 69 20.94 -16.84 14.63
C GLU A 69 21.72 -17.62 13.56
N GLU A 70 21.59 -17.21 12.30
CA GLU A 70 22.29 -17.79 11.15
C GLU A 70 23.81 -17.50 11.12
N ILE A 71 24.31 -16.60 11.98
CA ILE A 71 25.70 -16.14 11.90
C ILE A 71 26.66 -17.23 12.40
N ASN A 72 27.25 -17.95 11.46
CA ASN A 72 28.26 -18.98 11.71
C ASN A 72 29.54 -18.74 10.89
N MET A 73 30.23 -17.64 11.22
CA MET A 73 31.54 -17.30 10.64
C MET A 73 32.50 -16.84 11.74
N LEU A 74 33.79 -16.78 11.39
CA LEU A 74 34.84 -16.28 12.25
C LEU A 74 35.51 -15.09 11.60
N ARG A 75 35.82 -14.08 12.41
CA ARG A 75 36.55 -12.89 11.98
C ARG A 75 37.92 -12.93 12.63
N TYR A 76 38.93 -13.14 11.80
CA TYR A 76 40.32 -13.22 12.22
C TYR A 76 41.17 -12.27 11.38
N GLN A 77 41.90 -11.39 12.05
CA GLN A 77 42.58 -10.27 11.41
C GLN A 77 41.59 -9.48 10.52
N ASN A 78 41.95 -9.21 9.26
CA ASN A 78 41.13 -8.45 8.32
C ASN A 78 40.26 -9.34 7.40
N GLY A 79 39.93 -10.57 7.82
CA GLY A 79 39.19 -11.53 6.99
C GLY A 79 38.07 -12.26 7.73
N PHE A 80 37.09 -12.71 6.94
CA PHE A 80 36.04 -13.63 7.38
C PHE A 80 36.36 -15.05 6.90
N TYR A 81 36.05 -16.05 7.73
CA TYR A 81 36.26 -17.46 7.44
C TYR A 81 35.01 -18.24 7.85
N CYS A 82 34.64 -19.26 7.06
CA CYS A 82 33.66 -20.24 7.54
C CYS A 82 34.31 -21.14 8.61
N ALA A 83 33.48 -21.71 9.48
CA ALA A 83 33.94 -22.53 10.60
C ALA A 83 34.89 -23.66 10.18
N GLU A 84 34.53 -24.39 9.13
CA GLU A 84 35.33 -25.51 8.61
C GLU A 84 36.71 -25.06 8.11
N CYS A 85 36.75 -23.98 7.31
CA CYS A 85 38.01 -23.47 6.78
C CYS A 85 38.92 -22.93 7.89
N PHE A 86 38.34 -22.27 8.89
CA PHE A 86 39.11 -21.74 10.00
C PHE A 86 39.71 -22.87 10.84
N LYS A 87 38.90 -23.90 11.15
CA LYS A 87 39.35 -25.08 11.87
C LYS A 87 40.52 -25.76 11.13
N LYS A 88 40.39 -25.99 9.82
CA LYS A 88 41.46 -26.58 9.01
C LYS A 88 42.76 -25.77 9.07
N LEU A 89 42.67 -24.44 9.00
CA LEU A 89 43.86 -23.57 9.10
C LEU A 89 44.53 -23.67 10.48
N CYS A 90 43.73 -23.78 11.55
CA CYS A 90 44.23 -24.01 12.89
C CYS A 90 44.91 -25.38 13.01
N ASP A 91 44.25 -26.45 12.56
CA ASP A 91 44.76 -27.83 12.62
C ASP A 91 46.09 -27.96 11.84
N ASP A 92 46.14 -27.46 10.61
CA ASP A 92 47.36 -27.42 9.78
C ASP A 92 48.49 -26.63 10.46
N GLY A 93 48.13 -25.55 11.16
CA GLY A 93 49.06 -24.70 11.90
C GLY A 93 49.60 -25.36 13.17
N ILE A 94 48.78 -26.12 13.89
CA ILE A 94 49.16 -26.89 15.08
C ILE A 94 50.17 -27.98 14.70
N VAL A 95 49.90 -28.74 13.63
CA VAL A 95 50.84 -29.76 13.11
C VAL A 95 52.20 -29.14 12.77
N LYS A 96 52.19 -27.91 12.21
CA LYS A 96 53.39 -27.15 11.89
C LYS A 96 54.00 -26.38 13.07
N LYS A 97 53.52 -26.60 14.31
CA LYS A 97 53.97 -25.93 15.55
C LYS A 97 53.94 -24.40 15.47
N SER A 98 52.97 -23.85 14.74
CA SER A 98 52.81 -22.40 14.60
C SER A 98 52.13 -21.80 15.83
N LYS A 99 52.89 -21.04 16.63
CA LYS A 99 52.36 -20.31 17.81
C LYS A 99 51.13 -19.45 17.47
N LYS A 100 51.11 -18.85 16.28
CA LYS A 100 49.99 -18.03 15.79
C LYS A 100 48.68 -18.82 15.73
N TRP A 101 48.72 -20.00 15.11
CA TRP A 101 47.53 -20.82 14.86
C TRP A 101 47.10 -21.62 16.09
N MET A 102 48.04 -21.97 16.97
CA MET A 102 47.74 -22.52 18.29
C MET A 102 46.95 -21.52 19.14
N ASN A 103 47.44 -20.28 19.26
CA ASN A 103 46.72 -19.21 19.96
C ASN A 103 45.36 -18.92 19.31
N ALA A 104 45.30 -18.93 17.97
CA ALA A 104 44.04 -18.72 17.26
C ALA A 104 43.01 -19.84 17.50
N HIS A 105 43.47 -21.08 17.69
CA HIS A 105 42.63 -22.22 18.05
C HIS A 105 42.06 -22.07 19.46
N ASP A 106 42.89 -21.71 20.44
CA ASP A 106 42.47 -21.57 21.84
C ASP A 106 41.47 -20.41 22.05
N ASN A 107 41.51 -19.41 21.18
CA ASN A 107 40.66 -18.22 21.24
C ASN A 107 39.53 -18.21 20.18
N ILE A 108 39.14 -19.38 19.66
CA ILE A 108 38.18 -19.49 18.55
C ILE A 108 36.83 -18.79 18.83
N GLU A 109 36.34 -18.85 20.07
CA GLU A 109 35.08 -18.22 20.46
C GLU A 109 35.13 -16.70 20.42
N ILE A 110 36.31 -16.09 20.66
CA ILE A 110 36.49 -14.65 20.52
C ILE A 110 36.32 -14.24 19.05
N TYR A 111 36.85 -15.02 18.12
CA TYR A 111 36.72 -14.72 16.68
C TYR A 111 35.32 -14.97 16.14
N ARG A 112 34.59 -15.95 16.71
CA ARG A 112 33.15 -16.13 16.45
C ARG A 112 32.35 -14.93 16.93
N LYS A 113 32.57 -14.49 18.18
CA LYS A 113 31.93 -13.31 18.75
C LYS A 113 32.20 -12.05 17.92
N ASN A 114 33.46 -11.81 17.54
CA ASN A 114 33.84 -10.66 16.71
C ASN A 114 33.18 -10.66 15.32
N ALA A 115 32.99 -11.85 14.71
CA ALA A 115 32.23 -11.96 13.47
C ALA A 115 30.76 -11.65 13.69
N ARG A 116 30.16 -12.24 14.74
CA ARG A 116 28.77 -12.02 15.13
C ARG A 116 28.51 -10.53 15.37
N ASP A 117 29.26 -9.89 16.25
CA ASP A 117 29.07 -8.46 16.57
C ASP A 117 29.16 -7.58 15.31
N ASN A 118 30.13 -7.85 14.43
CA ASN A 118 30.26 -7.08 13.19
C ASN A 118 29.09 -7.26 12.23
N ILE A 119 28.62 -8.50 12.05
CA ILE A 119 27.51 -8.81 11.16
C ILE A 119 26.19 -8.31 11.77
N CYS A 120 25.98 -8.46 13.08
CA CYS A 120 24.84 -7.90 13.80
C CYS A 120 24.77 -6.38 13.68
N GLU A 121 25.88 -5.68 13.83
CA GLU A 121 25.91 -4.22 13.65
C GLU A 121 25.54 -3.82 12.21
N ALA A 122 26.05 -4.56 11.21
CA ALA A 122 25.69 -4.34 9.81
C ALA A 122 24.21 -4.65 9.52
N LEU A 123 23.67 -5.72 10.12
CA LEU A 123 22.25 -6.07 10.03
C LEU A 123 21.38 -4.98 10.65
N LYS A 124 21.73 -4.48 11.85
CA LYS A 124 21.01 -3.39 12.52
C LYS A 124 20.96 -2.12 11.66
N LYS A 125 22.06 -1.78 10.98
CA LYS A 125 22.10 -0.64 10.03
C LYS A 125 21.20 -0.83 8.81
N LYS A 126 20.93 -2.07 8.39
CA LYS A 126 20.06 -2.39 7.24
C LYS A 126 18.63 -2.76 7.63
N ARG A 127 18.36 -3.02 8.90
CA ARG A 127 17.06 -3.47 9.40
C ARG A 127 16.06 -2.33 9.29
N ASN A 128 14.99 -2.56 8.56
CA ASN A 128 13.86 -1.64 8.58
C ASN A 128 13.13 -1.79 9.91
N SER A 129 12.73 -0.67 10.51
CA SER A 129 11.81 -0.70 11.63
C SER A 129 10.48 -1.32 11.21
N ALA A 130 9.76 -1.93 12.15
CA ALA A 130 8.41 -2.42 11.90
C ALA A 130 7.50 -1.29 11.37
N SER A 131 7.69 -0.06 11.87
CA SER A 131 6.99 1.13 11.38
C SER A 131 7.25 1.40 9.90
N LEU A 132 8.50 1.32 9.44
CA LEU A 132 8.84 1.56 8.04
C LEU A 132 8.22 0.49 7.12
N ILE A 133 8.22 -0.78 7.55
CA ILE A 133 7.54 -1.85 6.80
C ILE A 133 6.03 -1.61 6.73
N SER A 134 5.42 -1.16 7.82
CA SER A 134 4.00 -0.77 7.83
C SER A 134 3.74 0.33 6.82
N THR A 135 4.51 1.42 6.86
CA THR A 135 4.36 2.54 5.91
C THR A 135 4.51 2.10 4.45
N MET A 136 5.43 1.17 4.15
CA MET A 136 5.58 0.62 2.79
C MET A 136 4.38 -0.23 2.36
N ARG A 137 3.73 -0.95 3.29
CA ARG A 137 2.49 -1.69 3.03
C ARG A 137 1.32 -0.73 2.86
N ASP A 138 1.20 0.29 3.71
CA ASP A 138 0.15 1.30 3.62
C ASP A 138 0.23 2.09 2.30
N SER A 139 1.46 2.36 1.84
CA SER A 139 1.72 2.95 0.53
C SER A 139 1.24 2.04 -0.61
N LEU A 140 1.50 0.73 -0.52
CA LEU A 140 0.99 -0.23 -1.50
C LEU A 140 -0.54 -0.33 -1.47
N THR A 141 -1.15 -0.32 -0.28
CA THR A 141 -2.61 -0.34 -0.12
C THR A 141 -3.25 0.89 -0.75
N SER A 142 -2.71 2.09 -0.46
CA SER A 142 -3.19 3.35 -1.05
C SER A 142 -3.05 3.36 -2.58
N TYR A 143 -1.93 2.84 -3.08
CA TYR A 143 -1.69 2.69 -4.51
C TYR A 143 -2.70 1.74 -5.17
N ALA A 144 -2.92 0.56 -4.57
CA ALA A 144 -3.87 -0.42 -5.06
C ALA A 144 -5.30 0.14 -5.04
N ALA A 145 -5.70 0.79 -3.95
CA ALA A 145 -7.01 1.41 -3.81
C ALA A 145 -7.28 2.44 -4.91
N THR A 146 -6.29 3.28 -5.24
CA THR A 146 -6.39 4.24 -6.34
C THR A 146 -6.66 3.54 -7.67
N ILE A 147 -5.88 2.50 -7.97
CA ILE A 147 -5.99 1.72 -9.21
C ILE A 147 -7.36 1.05 -9.35
N PHE A 148 -7.81 0.39 -8.29
CA PHE A 148 -9.11 -0.28 -8.30
C PHE A 148 -10.26 0.72 -8.38
N ALA A 149 -10.14 1.89 -7.74
CA ALA A 149 -11.13 2.94 -7.86
C ALA A 149 -11.22 3.50 -9.29
N GLU A 150 -10.10 3.70 -9.99
CA GLU A 150 -10.13 4.07 -11.42
C GLU A 150 -10.85 3.02 -12.28
N TYR A 151 -10.58 1.74 -12.02
CA TYR A 151 -11.26 0.64 -12.69
C TYR A 151 -12.77 0.62 -12.39
N ASP A 152 -13.15 0.84 -11.13
CA ASP A 152 -14.55 0.88 -10.69
C ASP A 152 -15.32 2.07 -11.25
N VAL A 153 -14.70 3.25 -11.37
CA VAL A 153 -15.32 4.41 -12.03
C VAL A 153 -15.63 4.08 -13.49
N ASN A 154 -14.65 3.49 -14.20
CA ASN A 154 -14.85 3.08 -15.58
C ASN A 154 -15.99 2.05 -15.71
N ASN A 155 -16.07 1.07 -14.82
CA ASN A 155 -17.15 0.08 -14.82
C ASN A 155 -18.50 0.69 -14.48
N LEU A 156 -18.57 1.62 -13.52
CA LEU A 156 -19.78 2.36 -13.20
C LEU A 156 -20.29 3.12 -14.42
N ILE A 157 -19.40 3.79 -15.16
CA ILE A 157 -19.79 4.54 -16.36
C ILE A 157 -20.35 3.60 -17.43
N ARG A 158 -19.67 2.48 -17.72
CA ARG A 158 -20.15 1.49 -18.69
C ARG A 158 -21.56 1.00 -18.35
N ALA A 159 -21.77 0.65 -17.08
CA ALA A 159 -23.03 0.08 -16.61
C ALA A 159 -24.21 1.08 -16.67
N ASN A 160 -23.96 2.37 -16.43
CA ASN A 160 -25.04 3.35 -16.21
C ASN A 160 -25.30 4.31 -17.38
N TYR A 161 -24.34 4.42 -18.30
CA TYR A 161 -24.37 5.39 -19.40
C TYR A 161 -24.32 4.75 -20.79
N ASN A 162 -24.38 3.42 -20.88
CA ASN A 162 -24.33 2.65 -22.12
C ASN A 162 -23.08 2.97 -22.99
N LEU A 163 -22.00 3.41 -22.36
CA LEU A 163 -20.77 3.78 -23.04
C LEU A 163 -19.82 2.59 -23.02
N GLN A 164 -19.80 1.78 -24.09
CA GLN A 164 -18.96 0.56 -24.12
C GLN A 164 -17.46 0.88 -24.09
N ASP A 165 -17.02 1.84 -24.92
CA ASP A 165 -15.65 2.35 -24.90
C ASP A 165 -15.53 3.62 -24.07
N VAL A 166 -14.99 3.48 -22.86
CA VAL A 166 -14.70 4.59 -21.94
C VAL A 166 -13.31 5.17 -22.12
N SER A 167 -12.45 4.62 -22.98
CA SER A 167 -11.04 5.04 -23.10
C SER A 167 -10.90 6.50 -23.51
N VAL A 168 -11.69 6.96 -24.48
CA VAL A 168 -11.69 8.37 -24.91
C VAL A 168 -12.14 9.28 -23.77
N PHE A 169 -13.21 8.92 -23.05
CA PHE A 169 -13.71 9.68 -21.91
C PHE A 169 -12.69 9.73 -20.77
N TYR A 170 -12.08 8.57 -20.45
CA TYR A 170 -11.06 8.46 -19.41
C TYR A 170 -9.87 9.37 -19.72
N MET A 171 -9.29 9.28 -20.92
CA MET A 171 -8.11 10.06 -21.30
C MET A 171 -8.41 11.56 -21.35
N ARG A 172 -9.60 11.94 -21.80
CA ARG A 172 -9.97 13.35 -21.98
C ARG A 172 -10.45 14.04 -20.71
N TYR A 173 -11.10 13.33 -19.80
CA TYR A 173 -11.77 13.92 -18.64
C TYR A 173 -11.29 13.35 -17.31
N LEU A 174 -11.27 12.02 -17.14
CA LEU A 174 -10.96 11.41 -15.84
C LEU A 174 -9.47 11.51 -15.48
N GLN A 175 -8.58 11.07 -16.38
CA GLN A 175 -7.15 11.06 -16.11
C GLN A 175 -6.58 12.46 -15.80
N PRO A 176 -6.90 13.53 -16.56
CA PRO A 176 -6.46 14.87 -16.20
C PRO A 176 -7.03 15.35 -14.86
N LEU A 177 -8.29 15.01 -14.55
CA LEU A 177 -8.93 15.38 -13.28
C LEU A 177 -8.27 14.69 -12.08
N TYR A 178 -7.88 13.42 -12.21
CA TYR A 178 -7.15 12.68 -11.18
C TYR A 178 -5.77 13.27 -10.88
N LYS A 179 -5.13 13.84 -11.91
CA LYS A 179 -3.81 14.48 -11.80
C LYS A 179 -3.87 15.95 -11.41
N GLY A 180 -5.04 16.59 -11.47
CA GLY A 180 -5.16 18.06 -11.33
C GLY A 180 -4.67 18.83 -12.55
N GLU A 181 -4.64 18.17 -13.72
CA GLU A 181 -4.15 18.69 -15.00
C GLU A 181 -5.31 19.01 -15.98
N SER A 182 -6.55 19.03 -15.48
CA SER A 182 -7.72 19.29 -16.30
C SER A 182 -7.72 20.73 -16.82
N LYS A 183 -7.76 20.89 -18.15
CA LYS A 183 -7.94 22.21 -18.79
C LYS A 183 -9.32 22.82 -18.48
N LYS A 184 -10.33 21.98 -18.23
CA LYS A 184 -11.72 22.42 -17.97
C LYS A 184 -11.92 22.77 -16.49
N TYR A 185 -11.25 22.05 -15.60
CA TYR A 185 -11.40 22.17 -14.15
C TYR A 185 -10.04 22.55 -13.55
N VAL A 186 -9.67 23.81 -13.75
CA VAL A 186 -8.35 24.35 -13.36
C VAL A 186 -8.18 24.21 -11.85
N SER A 187 -7.01 23.70 -11.44
CA SER A 187 -6.65 23.49 -10.02
C SER A 187 -7.52 22.49 -9.24
N VAL A 188 -8.50 21.84 -9.87
CA VAL A 188 -9.32 20.81 -9.22
C VAL A 188 -8.66 19.45 -9.39
N LYS A 189 -8.36 18.79 -8.26
CA LYS A 189 -7.84 17.42 -8.22
C LYS A 189 -8.78 16.54 -7.40
N ILE A 190 -9.43 15.59 -8.08
CA ILE A 190 -10.34 14.63 -7.44
C ILE A 190 -9.71 13.24 -7.50
N PRO A 191 -9.33 12.62 -6.37
CA PRO A 191 -8.87 11.25 -6.36
C PRO A 191 -9.95 10.28 -6.90
N PRO A 192 -9.57 9.21 -7.61
CA PRO A 192 -10.52 8.23 -8.14
C PRO A 192 -11.46 7.65 -7.08
N VAL A 193 -10.96 7.43 -5.87
CA VAL A 193 -11.75 6.93 -4.72
C VAL A 193 -12.89 7.89 -4.38
N HIS A 194 -12.60 9.20 -4.30
CA HIS A 194 -13.60 10.22 -4.02
C HIS A 194 -14.60 10.32 -5.16
N LEU A 195 -14.12 10.34 -6.41
CA LEU A 195 -15.02 10.44 -7.56
C LEU A 195 -15.97 9.25 -7.61
N LEU A 196 -15.48 8.03 -7.37
CA LEU A 196 -16.30 6.82 -7.32
C LEU A 196 -17.41 6.92 -6.27
N GLU A 197 -17.07 7.38 -5.07
CA GLU A 197 -18.00 7.53 -3.95
C GLU A 197 -19.07 8.56 -4.27
N MET A 198 -18.67 9.76 -4.69
CA MET A 198 -19.61 10.81 -5.11
C MET A 198 -20.56 10.31 -6.20
N TRP A 199 -20.01 9.62 -7.21
CA TRP A 199 -20.81 9.15 -8.34
C TRP A 199 -21.80 8.08 -7.92
N ARG A 200 -21.38 7.08 -7.15
CA ARG A 200 -22.27 6.01 -6.66
C ARG A 200 -23.41 6.60 -5.83
N THR A 201 -23.07 7.46 -4.89
CA THR A 201 -24.02 8.08 -3.98
C THR A 201 -25.03 8.94 -4.74
N LYS A 202 -24.59 9.70 -5.75
CA LYS A 202 -25.44 10.66 -6.47
C LYS A 202 -26.05 10.16 -7.77
N LEU A 203 -25.78 8.92 -8.16
CA LEU A 203 -26.32 8.36 -9.39
C LEU A 203 -27.86 8.47 -9.53
N PRO A 204 -28.68 8.23 -8.47
CA PRO A 204 -30.13 8.40 -8.57
C PRO A 204 -30.54 9.87 -8.81
N TYR A 205 -29.90 10.80 -8.10
CA TYR A 205 -30.14 12.24 -8.25
C TYR A 205 -29.74 12.74 -9.65
N LEU A 206 -28.54 12.37 -10.11
CA LEU A 206 -28.03 12.70 -11.44
C LEU A 206 -28.99 12.19 -12.54
N THR A 207 -29.51 10.98 -12.36
CA THR A 207 -30.51 10.41 -13.28
C THR A 207 -31.81 11.23 -13.31
N LYS A 208 -32.31 11.67 -12.15
CA LYS A 208 -33.49 12.56 -12.07
C LYS A 208 -33.22 13.90 -12.75
N LEU A 209 -32.04 14.49 -12.54
CA LEU A 209 -31.66 15.75 -13.20
C LEU A 209 -31.60 15.59 -14.72
N TYR A 210 -30.97 14.53 -15.20
CA TYR A 210 -30.92 14.20 -16.62
C TYR A 210 -32.32 14.09 -17.22
N GLN A 211 -33.22 13.33 -16.59
CA GLN A 211 -34.62 13.19 -17.04
C GLN A 211 -35.34 14.55 -17.11
N LYS A 212 -35.13 15.45 -16.13
CA LYS A 212 -35.67 16.81 -16.17
C LYS A 212 -35.12 17.64 -17.33
N GLN A 213 -33.84 17.46 -17.71
CA GLN A 213 -33.26 18.18 -18.85
C GLN A 213 -33.81 17.65 -20.18
N VAL A 214 -33.96 16.33 -20.32
CA VAL A 214 -34.58 15.70 -21.51
C VAL A 214 -36.04 16.15 -21.65
N ALA A 215 -36.80 16.18 -20.56
CA ALA A 215 -38.18 16.70 -20.57
C ALA A 215 -38.28 18.19 -20.97
N LYS A 216 -37.20 18.96 -20.79
CA LYS A 216 -37.09 20.35 -21.26
C LYS A 216 -36.60 20.47 -22.71
N GLY A 217 -36.49 19.35 -23.43
CA GLY A 217 -36.07 19.30 -24.83
C GLY A 217 -34.56 19.37 -25.05
N LYS A 218 -33.73 19.16 -24.02
CA LYS A 218 -32.28 19.04 -24.23
C LYS A 218 -31.91 17.66 -24.73
N GLU A 219 -31.10 17.63 -25.79
CA GLU A 219 -30.50 16.41 -26.31
C GLU A 219 -29.08 16.23 -25.77
N PHE A 220 -28.73 14.98 -25.48
CA PHE A 220 -27.38 14.61 -25.06
C PHE A 220 -26.85 13.55 -26.02
N SER A 221 -25.59 13.70 -26.44
CA SER A 221 -24.85 12.57 -27.01
C SER A 221 -24.56 11.54 -25.92
N GLU A 222 -24.18 10.32 -26.33
CA GLU A 222 -23.82 9.23 -25.41
C GLU A 222 -22.76 9.66 -24.37
N VAL A 223 -21.71 10.35 -24.83
CA VAL A 223 -20.66 10.90 -23.96
C VAL A 223 -21.14 12.18 -23.25
N GLY A 224 -22.02 12.95 -23.89
CA GLY A 224 -22.53 14.22 -23.37
C GLY A 224 -23.22 14.08 -22.02
N ARG A 225 -23.98 13.00 -21.81
CA ARG A 225 -24.60 12.69 -20.52
C ARG A 225 -23.55 12.48 -19.42
N VAL A 226 -22.51 11.69 -19.68
CA VAL A 226 -21.44 11.42 -18.69
C VAL A 226 -20.69 12.70 -18.33
N VAL A 227 -20.39 13.54 -19.34
CA VAL A 227 -19.71 14.83 -19.13
C VAL A 227 -20.57 15.80 -18.34
N TYR A 228 -21.89 15.80 -18.54
CA TYR A 228 -22.83 16.61 -17.78
C TYR A 228 -22.83 16.20 -16.30
N ASP A 229 -22.98 14.92 -16.02
CA ASP A 229 -22.98 14.41 -14.65
C ASP A 229 -21.63 14.64 -13.96
N LEU A 230 -20.50 14.42 -14.66
CA LEU A 230 -19.17 14.76 -14.15
C LEU A 230 -19.07 16.22 -13.74
N SER A 231 -19.65 17.14 -14.53
CA SER A 231 -19.57 18.57 -14.23
C SER A 231 -20.31 18.95 -12.95
N ILE A 232 -21.44 18.30 -12.68
CA ILE A 232 -22.19 18.49 -11.43
C ILE A 232 -21.35 18.01 -10.25
N LEU A 233 -20.76 16.81 -10.36
CA LEU A 233 -19.93 16.26 -9.30
C LEU A 233 -18.70 17.12 -9.03
N VAL A 234 -17.99 17.57 -10.07
CA VAL A 234 -16.81 18.43 -9.91
C VAL A 234 -17.19 19.75 -9.23
N ASN A 235 -18.30 20.38 -9.60
CA ASN A 235 -18.77 21.62 -8.97
C ASN A 235 -19.14 21.45 -7.49
N LYS A 236 -19.45 20.21 -7.08
CA LYS A 236 -19.85 19.87 -5.70
C LYS A 236 -18.74 19.18 -4.91
N TYR A 237 -17.50 19.22 -5.40
CA TYR A 237 -16.41 18.52 -4.76
C TYR A 237 -15.98 19.13 -3.43
N GLU A 238 -16.01 20.46 -3.31
CA GLU A 238 -15.71 21.13 -2.03
C GLU A 238 -16.75 20.76 -0.96
N ASP A 239 -18.04 20.83 -1.27
CA ASP A 239 -19.13 20.40 -0.38
C ASP A 239 -18.94 18.93 0.08
N PHE A 240 -18.48 18.07 -0.82
CA PHE A 240 -18.16 16.68 -0.50
C PHE A 240 -16.98 16.54 0.47
N LEU A 241 -15.93 17.38 0.33
CA LEU A 241 -14.80 17.38 1.25
C LEU A 241 -15.21 17.86 2.65
N GLU A 242 -16.01 18.92 2.74
CA GLU A 242 -16.56 19.38 4.02
C GLU A 242 -17.41 18.30 4.70
N TRP A 243 -18.23 17.59 3.92
CA TRP A 243 -19.00 16.47 4.44
C TRP A 243 -18.11 15.34 4.96
N LYS A 244 -17.07 14.95 4.22
CA LYS A 244 -16.07 13.95 4.65
C LYS A 244 -15.38 14.34 5.97
N GLU A 245 -15.08 15.63 6.14
CA GLU A 245 -14.49 16.14 7.38
C GLU A 245 -15.46 16.07 8.55
N LYS A 246 -16.73 16.46 8.35
CA LYS A 246 -17.80 16.31 9.35
C LYS A 246 -17.98 14.85 9.77
N GLN A 247 -17.99 13.91 8.81
CA GLN A 247 -18.08 12.48 9.13
C GLN A 247 -16.90 11.99 9.97
N ARG A 248 -15.67 12.40 9.63
CA ARG A 248 -14.48 12.07 10.42
C ARG A 248 -14.54 12.62 11.84
N ALA A 249 -15.06 13.83 12.02
CA ALA A 249 -15.25 14.42 13.35
C ALA A 249 -16.26 13.61 14.19
N LEU A 250 -17.39 13.23 13.58
CA LEU A 250 -18.42 12.42 14.24
C LEU A 250 -17.92 11.02 14.62
N GLU A 251 -17.15 10.36 13.74
CA GLU A 251 -16.52 9.06 14.04
C GLU A 251 -15.52 9.19 15.21
N TYR A 252 -14.69 10.22 15.20
CA TYR A 252 -13.75 10.49 16.28
C TYR A 252 -14.46 10.70 17.62
N GLU A 253 -15.53 11.49 17.64
CA GLU A 253 -16.37 11.68 18.84
C GLU A 253 -16.97 10.37 19.35
N LYS A 254 -17.48 9.50 18.46
CA LYS A 254 -17.97 8.16 18.83
C LYS A 254 -16.87 7.30 19.45
N THR A 255 -15.67 7.28 18.87
CA THR A 255 -14.55 6.50 19.42
C THR A 255 -14.09 7.02 20.79
N ILE A 256 -14.18 8.32 21.06
CA ILE A 256 -13.92 8.86 22.41
C ILE A 256 -14.98 8.36 23.38
N ILE A 257 -16.27 8.45 23.02
CA ILE A 257 -17.38 8.02 23.88
C ILE A 257 -17.26 6.53 24.23
N GLU A 258 -16.97 5.67 23.25
CA GLU A 258 -16.83 4.22 23.44
C GLU A 258 -15.60 3.83 24.28
N ASN A 259 -14.51 4.63 24.22
CA ASN A 259 -13.30 4.37 24.98
C ASN A 259 -13.24 5.10 26.35
N THR A 260 -14.28 5.87 26.70
CA THR A 260 -14.38 6.52 28.02
C THR A 260 -15.14 5.59 28.97
N PRO A 261 -14.57 5.14 30.10
CA PRO A 261 -15.29 4.32 31.08
C PRO A 261 -16.31 5.21 31.81
N ILE A 262 -17.54 5.26 31.32
CA ILE A 262 -18.63 5.96 32.01
C ILE A 262 -19.12 5.07 33.17
N ASN A 263 -18.89 5.50 34.40
CA ASN A 263 -19.51 4.92 35.59
C ASN A 263 -20.97 5.37 35.65
N VAL A 264 -21.86 4.64 34.96
CA VAL A 264 -23.29 4.95 34.89
C VAL A 264 -23.97 4.53 36.19
N LYS A 265 -23.84 5.36 37.23
CA LYS A 265 -24.82 5.43 38.32
C LYS A 265 -25.42 6.84 38.28
N ASN A 266 -26.67 6.93 37.80
CA ASN A 266 -27.56 8.10 37.79
C ASN A 266 -27.73 8.84 36.46
N ILE A 267 -28.17 8.16 35.40
CA ILE A 267 -28.90 8.84 34.31
C ILE A 267 -30.22 8.10 34.11
N LYS A 268 -31.34 8.79 34.40
CA LYS A 268 -32.70 8.31 34.10
C LYS A 268 -32.90 8.31 32.57
N PRO A 269 -33.60 7.32 32.00
CA PRO A 269 -33.83 7.30 30.56
C PRO A 269 -34.85 8.37 30.19
N SER A 270 -34.43 9.37 29.41
CA SER A 270 -35.33 10.19 28.61
C SER A 270 -35.51 9.54 27.25
N VAL A 271 -36.75 9.19 26.94
CA VAL A 271 -37.23 8.69 25.66
C VAL A 271 -36.63 9.52 24.51
N SER A 272 -35.93 8.85 23.59
CA SER A 272 -35.59 9.41 22.28
C SER A 272 -35.96 8.38 21.22
N ALA A 273 -36.69 8.87 20.23
CA ALA A 273 -37.32 8.13 19.16
C ALA A 273 -36.29 7.35 18.33
N GLU A 274 -36.73 6.21 17.81
CA GLU A 274 -36.05 5.43 16.77
C GLU A 274 -35.95 6.28 15.49
N GLY A 275 -34.90 7.10 15.40
CA GLY A 275 -34.47 7.75 14.17
C GLY A 275 -33.62 6.76 13.39
N ASN A 276 -34.20 6.15 12.36
CA ASN A 276 -33.48 5.37 11.37
C ASN A 276 -32.48 6.31 10.68
N ASN A 277 -31.18 6.20 10.99
CA ASN A 277 -30.13 7.02 10.39
C ASN A 277 -29.89 6.60 8.94
N ASP A 278 -30.82 6.95 8.05
CA ASP A 278 -30.62 6.81 6.61
C ASP A 278 -29.66 7.91 6.13
N VAL A 279 -28.39 7.54 5.96
CA VAL A 279 -27.30 8.39 5.46
C VAL A 279 -27.68 9.04 4.12
N SER A 280 -28.62 8.46 3.37
CA SER A 280 -29.12 9.00 2.10
C SER A 280 -29.86 10.33 2.27
N GLU A 281 -30.62 10.54 3.36
CA GLU A 281 -31.40 11.78 3.55
C GLU A 281 -30.50 12.98 3.84
N VAL A 282 -29.49 12.82 4.70
CA VAL A 282 -28.52 13.88 5.04
C VAL A 282 -27.67 14.29 3.84
N LEU A 283 -27.43 13.36 2.92
CA LEU A 283 -26.68 13.62 1.69
C LEU A 283 -27.51 14.39 0.66
N ASP A 284 -28.84 14.24 0.63
CA ASP A 284 -29.67 14.98 -0.32
C ASP A 284 -29.74 16.48 -0.02
N ASP A 285 -29.65 16.88 1.26
CA ASP A 285 -29.59 18.29 1.66
C ASP A 285 -28.30 19.00 1.22
N ILE A 286 -27.14 18.32 1.25
CA ILE A 286 -25.82 18.91 0.89
C ILE A 286 -25.71 19.24 -0.61
N PHE A 287 -26.46 18.52 -1.44
CA PHE A 287 -26.42 18.64 -2.90
C PHE A 287 -27.75 19.15 -3.48
N SER A 288 -28.62 19.71 -2.62
CA SER A 288 -29.86 20.38 -3.02
C SER A 288 -29.63 21.75 -3.67
#